data_AF-A0A5M6C2M5-F1
#
_entry.id   AF-A0A5M6C2M5-F1
#
_cell.length_a   1.000
_cell.length_b   1.000
_cell.length_c   1.000
_cell.angle_alpha   90.00
_cell.angle_beta   90.00
_cell.angle_gamma   90.00
#
_symmetry.space_group_name_H-M   'P 1'
#
loop_
_entity.id
_entity.type
_entity.pdbx_description
1 polymer ?
#
loop_
_entity_poly.entity_id
_entity_poly.type
_entity_poly.pdbx_seq_one_letter_code
_entity_poly.pdbx_strand_id
1 'polypeptide(L)'
;MPPRRPPPLPKSLFTAQGPLAPGSAPLPPSPTSIHPSFIIDSHSFVTSLEPTPDPLFTNLPQGYPQPPVKSAVQVKMDVSAQPAEAVLGVKPFTIHPTILNLTLASPPSVTNIAKGAVDIIIPCTFPLTDKEWDLLDEAVDALDGCWGKPIALGEEVERGKIVISGILPPPLTFPSSPLLNSEQYDHHIARLSQLSLHSNVFLKALPPVVDVVQAQQNGKWWDDSKELERVLRMYISPAIETFGTHRIIFGSTPALPLPDLEKVTPIPGTLEQPIANGEWYTILRKVVSELGEGVEEMTGVMGDNAKRVYELA
;
A
#
# COMPACT_ATOMS: atom_id res chain seq x y z
N MET A 1 46.82 -12.39 -28.14
CA MET A 1 46.33 -13.79 -28.01
C MET A 1 44.81 -13.74 -27.94
N PRO A 2 44.07 -14.50 -28.75
CA PRO A 2 42.60 -14.52 -28.66
C PRO A 2 42.15 -15.21 -27.35
N PRO A 3 41.07 -14.72 -26.69
CA PRO A 3 40.59 -15.32 -25.45
C PRO A 3 40.10 -16.75 -25.71
N ARG A 4 40.55 -17.69 -24.87
CA ARG A 4 40.13 -19.09 -24.93
C ARG A 4 38.63 -19.15 -24.65
N ARG A 5 37.88 -19.82 -25.52
CA ARG A 5 36.44 -20.03 -25.31
C ARG A 5 36.23 -20.78 -23.99
N PRO A 6 35.25 -20.38 -23.17
CA PRO A 6 34.91 -21.12 -21.97
C PRO A 6 34.47 -22.55 -22.34
N PRO A 7 34.72 -23.53 -21.46
CA PRO A 7 34.31 -24.90 -21.68
C PRO A 7 32.79 -24.98 -21.82
N PRO A 8 32.28 -25.84 -22.72
CA PRO A 8 30.84 -26.02 -22.88
C PRO A 8 30.24 -26.61 -21.61
N LEU A 9 29.05 -26.13 -21.25
CA LEU A 9 28.30 -26.67 -20.12
C LEU A 9 28.01 -28.17 -20.36
N PRO A 10 28.12 -29.00 -19.31
CA PRO A 10 27.88 -30.44 -19.43
C PRO A 10 26.43 -30.70 -19.83
N LYS A 11 26.24 -31.54 -20.87
CA LYS A 11 24.92 -31.89 -21.42
C LYS A 11 23.99 -32.56 -20.40
N SER A 12 24.54 -33.13 -19.32
CA SER A 12 23.78 -33.69 -18.19
C SER A 12 22.96 -32.65 -17.42
N LEU A 13 23.27 -31.36 -17.53
CA LEU A 13 22.45 -30.30 -16.93
C LEU A 13 21.10 -30.13 -17.64
N PHE A 14 21.02 -30.51 -18.93
CA PHE A 14 19.85 -30.32 -19.79
C PHE A 14 19.09 -31.62 -20.09
N THR A 15 19.39 -32.71 -19.37
CA THR A 15 18.58 -33.93 -19.47
C THR A 15 17.19 -33.70 -18.90
N ALA A 16 16.18 -34.46 -19.34
CA ALA A 16 14.78 -34.30 -18.90
C ALA A 16 14.56 -34.43 -17.37
N GLN A 17 15.54 -34.96 -16.63
CA GLN A 17 15.55 -35.01 -15.15
C GLN A 17 16.75 -34.29 -14.53
N GLY A 18 17.41 -33.42 -15.29
CA GLY A 18 18.53 -32.62 -14.81
C GLY A 18 18.09 -31.45 -13.93
N PRO A 19 19.03 -30.82 -13.20
CA PRO A 19 18.73 -29.66 -12.36
C PRO A 19 18.21 -28.43 -13.13
N LEU A 20 18.37 -28.38 -14.46
CA LEU A 20 17.79 -27.35 -15.35
C LEU A 20 16.69 -27.91 -16.26
N ALA A 21 16.09 -29.05 -15.91
CA ALA A 21 14.95 -29.59 -16.65
C ALA A 21 13.74 -28.64 -16.57
N PRO A 22 12.89 -28.57 -17.59
CA PRO A 22 11.61 -27.86 -17.49
C PRO A 22 10.80 -28.44 -16.32
N GLY A 23 10.63 -27.67 -15.25
CA GLY A 23 9.95 -28.11 -14.01
C GLY A 23 10.86 -28.61 -12.87
N SER A 24 12.19 -28.53 -13.01
CA SER A 24 13.12 -28.82 -11.90
C SER A 24 13.27 -27.66 -10.91
N ALA A 25 12.91 -26.44 -11.33
CA ALA A 25 12.76 -25.32 -10.42
C ALA A 25 11.63 -25.64 -9.44
N PRO A 26 11.84 -25.49 -8.12
CA PRO A 26 10.76 -25.65 -7.16
C PRO A 26 9.61 -24.75 -7.57
N LEU A 27 8.42 -25.33 -7.67
CA LEU A 27 7.22 -24.54 -7.95
C LEU A 27 7.10 -23.46 -6.87
N PRO A 28 6.76 -22.22 -7.25
CA PRO A 28 6.49 -21.21 -6.25
C PRO A 28 5.39 -21.74 -5.31
N PRO A 29 5.51 -21.51 -4.00
CA PRO A 29 4.50 -21.93 -3.04
C PRO A 29 3.14 -21.41 -3.50
N SER A 30 2.10 -22.25 -3.34
CA SER A 30 0.75 -21.84 -3.72
C SER A 30 0.41 -20.52 -3.00
N PRO A 31 -0.16 -19.52 -3.69
CA PRO A 31 -0.54 -18.26 -3.05
C PRO A 31 -1.58 -18.45 -1.94
N THR A 32 -2.17 -19.64 -1.79
CA THR A 32 -3.06 -20.02 -0.68
C THR A 32 -2.34 -20.64 0.53
N SER A 33 -1.01 -20.79 0.49
CA SER A 33 -0.22 -21.47 1.52
C SER A 33 0.59 -20.52 2.40
N ILE A 34 0.94 -19.34 1.88
CA ILE A 34 1.69 -18.33 2.62
C ILE A 34 0.70 -17.39 3.33
N HIS A 35 0.81 -17.35 4.65
CA HIS A 35 0.06 -16.43 5.50
C HIS A 35 1.05 -15.67 6.39
N PRO A 36 0.76 -14.38 6.71
CA PRO A 36 1.59 -13.66 7.65
C PRO A 36 1.50 -14.29 9.03
N SER A 37 2.54 -14.12 9.83
CA SER A 37 2.55 -14.59 11.22
C SER A 37 1.58 -13.82 12.11
N PHE A 38 1.32 -12.55 11.77
CA PHE A 38 0.37 -11.66 12.43
C PHE A 38 0.04 -10.47 11.51
N ILE A 39 -0.99 -9.72 11.86
CA ILE A 39 -1.39 -8.50 11.14
C ILE A 39 -1.37 -7.30 12.09
N ILE A 40 -0.93 -6.15 11.57
CA ILE A 40 -1.21 -4.84 12.16
C ILE A 40 -1.97 -4.04 11.12
N ASP A 41 -3.23 -3.74 11.40
CA ASP A 41 -4.03 -2.90 10.52
C ASP A 41 -3.60 -1.45 10.69
N SER A 42 -2.82 -0.91 9.74
CA SER A 42 -2.22 0.42 9.90
C SER A 42 -3.14 1.58 9.50
N HIS A 43 -4.37 1.31 9.07
CA HIS A 43 -5.29 2.34 8.61
C HIS A 43 -6.74 1.91 8.84
N SER A 44 -7.31 2.42 9.94
CA SER A 44 -8.70 2.16 10.32
C SER A 44 -9.35 3.43 10.86
N PHE A 45 -10.67 3.57 10.64
CA PHE A 45 -11.49 4.62 11.24
C PHE A 45 -12.38 4.03 12.34
N VAL A 46 -12.53 4.77 13.44
CA VAL A 46 -13.44 4.42 14.53
C VAL A 46 -14.87 4.47 14.00
N THR A 47 -15.53 3.31 13.88
CA THR A 47 -16.91 3.22 13.38
C THR A 47 -17.91 2.72 14.43
N SER A 48 -17.46 2.16 15.57
CA SER A 48 -18.34 1.78 16.68
C SER A 48 -17.58 1.75 18.01
N LEU A 49 -18.29 2.06 19.11
CA LEU A 49 -17.84 1.88 20.50
C LEU A 49 -18.02 0.44 21.00
N GLU A 50 -18.72 -0.41 20.24
CA GLU A 50 -18.98 -1.80 20.62
C GLU A 50 -17.89 -2.74 20.09
N PRO A 51 -17.47 -3.74 20.88
CA PRO A 51 -16.47 -4.74 20.49
C PRO A 51 -17.07 -5.66 19.41
N THR A 52 -17.00 -5.23 18.17
CA THR A 52 -17.36 -6.03 17.01
C THR A 52 -16.18 -6.95 16.65
N PRO A 53 -16.42 -8.20 16.20
CA PRO A 53 -15.36 -9.05 15.68
C PRO A 53 -14.62 -8.32 14.56
N ASP A 54 -13.29 -8.50 14.50
CA ASP A 54 -12.41 -7.73 13.61
C ASP A 54 -13.02 -7.64 12.19
N PRO A 55 -13.38 -6.43 11.71
CA PRO A 55 -14.06 -6.27 10.43
C PRO A 55 -13.19 -6.79 9.27
N LEU A 56 -11.89 -6.93 9.52
CA LEU A 56 -10.87 -7.40 8.59
C LEU A 56 -11.20 -8.73 7.92
N PHE A 57 -11.78 -9.69 8.63
CA PHE A 57 -12.06 -11.02 8.09
C PHE A 57 -13.54 -11.24 7.75
N THR A 58 -14.33 -10.19 7.81
CA THR A 58 -15.75 -10.23 7.43
C THR A 58 -15.87 -10.59 5.95
N ASN A 59 -16.89 -11.37 5.61
CA ASN A 59 -17.17 -11.85 4.24
C ASN A 59 -16.14 -12.84 3.66
N LEU A 60 -15.17 -13.32 4.45
CA LEU A 60 -14.30 -14.40 4.02
C LEU A 60 -14.98 -15.78 4.14
N PRO A 61 -14.64 -16.75 3.25
CA PRO A 61 -15.16 -18.11 3.33
C PRO A 61 -14.89 -18.76 4.69
N GLN A 62 -15.83 -19.60 5.16
CA GLN A 62 -15.68 -20.32 6.42
C GLN A 62 -14.43 -21.23 6.40
N GLY A 63 -13.58 -21.12 7.41
CA GLY A 63 -12.32 -21.88 7.51
C GLY A 63 -11.13 -21.24 6.80
N TYR A 64 -11.27 -20.02 6.26
CA TYR A 64 -10.12 -19.26 5.75
C TYR A 64 -9.14 -18.95 6.89
N PRO A 65 -7.81 -19.06 6.68
CA PRO A 65 -6.84 -18.78 7.72
C PRO A 65 -6.92 -17.33 8.21
N GLN A 66 -7.02 -17.16 9.53
CA GLN A 66 -7.10 -15.86 10.20
C GLN A 66 -5.87 -15.70 11.10
N PRO A 67 -4.80 -15.05 10.62
CA PRO A 67 -3.66 -14.69 11.44
C PRO A 67 -4.10 -13.75 12.58
N PRO A 68 -3.39 -13.76 13.72
CA PRO A 68 -3.72 -12.89 14.84
C PRO A 68 -3.51 -11.41 14.46
N VAL A 69 -4.52 -10.57 14.73
CA VAL A 69 -4.41 -9.11 14.65
C VAL A 69 -3.82 -8.61 15.97
N LYS A 70 -2.63 -8.01 15.94
CA LYS A 70 -1.92 -7.56 17.15
C LYS A 70 -2.22 -6.11 17.53
N SER A 71 -2.38 -5.25 16.53
CA SER A 71 -2.56 -3.82 16.72
C SER A 71 -3.37 -3.24 15.56
N ALA A 72 -4.03 -2.12 15.83
CA ALA A 72 -4.71 -1.32 14.84
C ALA A 72 -4.32 0.15 15.02
N VAL A 73 -3.89 0.78 13.93
CA VAL A 73 -3.60 2.20 13.89
C VAL A 73 -4.87 2.93 13.46
N GLN A 74 -5.40 3.74 14.38
CA GLN A 74 -6.59 4.54 14.21
C GLN A 74 -6.23 5.92 13.68
N VAL A 75 -6.82 6.28 12.55
CA VAL A 75 -6.66 7.58 11.92
C VAL A 75 -7.67 8.55 12.54
N LYS A 76 -7.18 9.58 13.23
CA LYS A 76 -8.04 10.63 13.80
C LYS A 76 -7.95 11.92 13.01
N MET A 77 -9.08 12.30 12.43
CA MET A 77 -9.26 13.55 11.68
C MET A 77 -9.43 14.76 12.59
N ASP A 78 -10.00 14.58 13.78
CA ASP A 78 -10.19 15.63 14.79
C ASP A 78 -9.24 15.40 15.98
N VAL A 79 -8.37 16.38 16.24
CA VAL A 79 -7.39 16.37 17.34
C VAL A 79 -8.07 16.37 18.72
N SER A 80 -9.32 16.82 18.80
CA SER A 80 -10.10 16.92 20.04
C SER A 80 -10.89 15.65 20.40
N ALA A 81 -10.99 14.67 19.49
CA ALA A 81 -11.78 13.46 19.70
C ALA A 81 -11.08 12.45 20.65
N GLN A 82 -11.84 11.93 21.63
CA GLN A 82 -11.35 10.90 22.56
C GLN A 82 -10.93 9.61 21.80
N PRO A 83 -9.87 8.90 22.23
CA PRO A 83 -9.48 7.63 21.62
C PRO A 83 -10.60 6.60 21.81
N ALA A 84 -10.90 5.84 20.75
CA ALA A 84 -11.87 4.76 20.86
C ALA A 84 -11.34 3.67 21.78
N GLU A 85 -12.24 3.10 22.59
CA GLU A 85 -11.91 1.97 23.44
C GLU A 85 -11.50 0.76 22.59
N ALA A 86 -10.52 0.01 23.09
CA ALA A 86 -9.87 -1.08 22.38
C ALA A 86 -10.89 -2.12 21.90
N VAL A 87 -10.80 -2.49 20.61
CA VAL A 87 -11.38 -3.73 20.11
C VAL A 87 -10.73 -4.89 20.88
N LEU A 88 -11.52 -5.86 21.33
CA LEU A 88 -11.12 -6.95 22.23
C LEU A 88 -9.76 -7.56 21.84
N GLY A 89 -8.71 -7.25 22.62
CA GLY A 89 -7.37 -7.83 22.47
C GLY A 89 -6.40 -7.07 21.56
N VAL A 90 -6.83 -6.00 20.88
CA VAL A 90 -6.00 -5.17 19.98
C VAL A 90 -5.68 -3.84 20.67
N LYS A 91 -4.40 -3.48 20.79
CA LYS A 91 -3.99 -2.19 21.39
C LYS A 91 -4.13 -1.07 20.33
N PRO A 92 -5.08 -0.13 20.44
CA PRO A 92 -5.22 0.93 19.45
C PRO A 92 -4.06 1.93 19.58
N PHE A 93 -3.48 2.34 18.45
CA PHE A 93 -2.51 3.43 18.35
C PHE A 93 -3.12 4.55 17.51
N THR A 94 -3.16 5.77 18.01
CA THR A 94 -3.77 6.89 17.29
C THR A 94 -2.71 7.69 16.53
N ILE A 95 -2.99 7.98 15.26
CA ILE A 95 -2.20 8.92 14.46
C ILE A 95 -3.04 10.14 14.04
N HIS A 96 -2.35 11.27 13.90
CA HIS A 96 -2.90 12.50 13.34
C HIS A 96 -2.29 12.74 11.96
N PRO A 97 -3.01 12.41 10.87
CA PRO A 97 -2.48 12.56 9.53
C PRO A 97 -2.47 14.03 9.09
N THR A 98 -1.55 14.35 8.19
CA THR A 98 -1.60 15.57 7.38
C THR A 98 -2.36 15.25 6.10
N ILE A 99 -3.52 15.87 5.88
CA ILE A 99 -4.28 15.71 4.64
C ILE A 99 -3.70 16.69 3.63
N LEU A 100 -3.21 16.18 2.50
CA LEU A 100 -2.71 17.02 1.43
C LEU A 100 -3.90 17.68 0.73
N ASN A 101 -3.96 19.00 0.80
CA ASN A 101 -4.98 19.75 0.08
C ASN A 101 -4.55 19.93 -1.37
N LEU A 102 -5.09 19.09 -2.25
CA LEU A 102 -4.81 19.07 -3.69
C LEU A 102 -5.26 20.35 -4.42
N THR A 103 -6.07 21.20 -3.78
CA THR A 103 -6.51 22.51 -4.34
C THR A 103 -5.58 23.67 -3.98
N LEU A 104 -4.69 23.49 -3.00
CA LEU A 104 -3.74 24.52 -2.58
C LEU A 104 -2.41 24.36 -3.33
N ALA A 105 -1.85 25.46 -3.82
CA ALA A 105 -0.57 25.50 -4.52
C ALA A 105 0.65 25.62 -3.57
N SER A 106 0.48 25.29 -2.29
CA SER A 106 1.53 25.43 -1.29
C SER A 106 1.61 24.17 -0.42
N PRO A 107 2.82 23.63 -0.19
CA PRO A 107 3.00 22.45 0.65
C PRO A 107 2.51 22.73 2.07
N PRO A 108 2.00 21.70 2.78
CA PRO A 108 1.52 21.88 4.15
C PRO A 108 2.65 22.32 5.07
N SER A 109 2.41 23.36 5.88
CA SER A 109 3.33 23.72 6.97
C SER A 109 3.31 22.63 8.03
N VAL A 110 4.30 21.73 8.00
CA VAL A 110 4.44 20.66 9.00
C VAL A 110 5.01 21.27 10.28
N THR A 111 4.14 21.82 11.12
CA THR A 111 4.52 22.56 12.33
C THR A 111 4.80 21.66 13.54
N ASN A 112 4.44 20.37 13.47
CA ASN A 112 4.68 19.38 14.52
C ASN A 112 5.35 18.14 13.93
N ILE A 113 6.65 18.23 13.66
CA ILE A 113 7.47 17.04 13.39
C ILE A 113 7.68 16.36 14.74
N ALA A 114 6.73 15.50 15.10
CA ALA A 114 6.92 14.58 16.21
C ALA A 114 8.17 13.72 15.91
N LYS A 115 8.94 13.37 16.95
CA LYS A 115 9.92 12.27 16.83
C LYS A 115 9.15 11.02 16.45
N GLY A 116 9.20 10.59 15.19
CA GLY A 116 8.47 9.42 14.71
C GLY A 116 8.08 9.49 13.23
N ALA A 117 7.01 8.77 12.89
CA ALA A 117 6.44 8.73 11.55
C ALA A 117 5.42 9.86 11.33
N VAL A 118 5.43 10.45 10.12
CA VAL A 118 4.46 11.43 9.65
C VAL A 118 3.60 10.79 8.57
N ASP A 119 2.30 10.73 8.78
CA ASP A 119 1.34 10.25 7.80
C ASP A 119 0.83 11.40 6.93
N ILE A 120 0.95 11.24 5.60
CA ILE A 120 0.35 12.10 4.58
C ILE A 120 -0.81 11.33 3.95
N ILE A 121 -2.02 11.87 4.05
CA ILE A 121 -3.20 11.35 3.37
C ILE A 121 -3.41 12.15 2.09
N ILE A 122 -3.42 11.45 0.96
CA ILE A 122 -3.78 11.99 -0.34
C ILE A 122 -5.24 11.61 -0.58
N PRO A 123 -6.19 12.57 -0.52
CA PRO A 123 -7.61 12.30 -0.69
C PRO A 123 -7.98 12.19 -2.17
N CYS A 124 -7.27 11.35 -2.93
CA CYS A 124 -7.50 11.23 -4.35
C CYS A 124 -8.75 10.40 -4.63
N THR A 125 -9.61 10.96 -5.48
CA THR A 125 -10.78 10.28 -6.05
C THR A 125 -10.66 10.10 -7.56
N PHE A 126 -9.60 10.69 -8.14
CA PHE A 126 -9.13 10.48 -9.51
C PHE A 126 -7.61 10.26 -9.50
N PRO A 127 -7.03 9.70 -10.57
CA PRO A 127 -5.58 9.67 -10.75
C PRO A 127 -4.97 11.08 -10.65
N LEU A 128 -3.88 11.20 -9.90
CA LEU A 128 -3.20 12.48 -9.69
C LEU A 128 -2.66 13.05 -11.00
N THR A 129 -2.82 14.36 -11.14
CA THR A 129 -2.23 15.19 -12.19
C THR A 129 -0.77 15.53 -11.88
N ASP A 130 -0.03 16.02 -12.88
CA ASP A 130 1.36 16.47 -12.70
C ASP A 130 1.53 17.44 -11.53
N LYS A 131 0.62 18.42 -11.41
CA LYS A 131 0.68 19.43 -10.36
C LYS A 131 0.49 18.84 -8.97
N GLU A 132 -0.37 17.84 -8.84
CA GLU A 132 -0.64 17.18 -7.56
C GLU A 132 0.50 16.25 -7.16
N TRP A 133 1.15 15.61 -8.14
CA TRP A 133 2.41 14.89 -7.91
C TRP A 133 3.53 15.83 -7.50
N ASP A 134 3.71 16.96 -8.19
CA ASP A 134 4.73 17.94 -7.84
C ASP A 134 4.52 18.50 -6.42
N LEU A 135 3.25 18.68 -6.00
CA LEU A 135 2.91 19.09 -4.63
C LEU A 135 3.26 18.00 -3.60
N LEU A 136 3.04 16.72 -3.94
CA LEU A 136 3.44 15.61 -3.09
C LEU A 136 4.97 15.54 -2.94
N ASP A 137 5.69 15.66 -4.06
CA ASP A 137 7.16 15.66 -4.07
C ASP A 137 7.70 16.83 -3.23
N GLU A 138 7.14 18.03 -3.38
CA GLU A 138 7.51 19.20 -2.56
C GLU A 138 7.22 18.98 -1.07
N ALA A 139 6.10 18.34 -0.71
CA ALA A 139 5.77 18.01 0.67
C ALA A 139 6.74 16.98 1.26
N VAL A 140 7.14 15.97 0.48
CA VAL A 140 8.12 14.96 0.86
C VAL A 140 9.51 15.59 1.04
N ASP A 141 9.94 16.43 0.11
CA ASP A 141 11.22 17.15 0.18
C ASP A 141 11.28 18.11 1.38
N ALA A 142 10.20 18.83 1.65
CA ALA A 142 10.10 19.72 2.80
C ALA A 142 10.24 18.94 4.12
N LEU A 143 9.60 17.78 4.22
CA LEU A 143 9.71 16.88 5.36
C LEU A 143 11.13 16.31 5.49
N ASP A 144 11.69 15.77 4.40
CA ASP A 144 13.04 15.19 4.41
C ASP A 144 14.09 16.24 4.83
N GLY A 145 13.92 17.48 4.38
CA GLY A 145 14.78 18.62 4.73
C GLY A 145 14.68 19.08 6.19
N CYS A 146 13.62 18.70 6.91
CA CYS A 146 13.41 19.09 8.29
C CYS A 146 14.03 18.12 9.32
N TRP A 147 14.33 16.88 8.94
CA TRP A 147 15.14 16.01 9.78
C TRP A 147 16.60 16.44 9.71
N GLY A 148 17.23 16.60 10.88
CA GLY A 148 18.52 17.26 11.02
C GLY A 148 19.59 16.77 10.05
N LYS A 149 20.42 17.69 9.57
CA LYS A 149 21.62 17.30 8.81
C LYS A 149 22.64 16.71 9.78
N PRO A 150 23.39 15.66 9.40
CA PRO A 150 24.43 15.10 10.25
C PRO A 150 25.41 16.21 10.63
N ILE A 151 25.56 16.43 11.94
CA ILE A 151 26.37 17.50 12.52
C ILE A 151 27.86 17.13 12.45
N ALA A 152 28.18 15.83 12.33
CA ALA A 152 29.53 15.31 12.19
C ALA A 152 29.61 14.12 11.20
N LEU A 153 30.80 13.89 10.63
CA LEU A 153 31.09 12.69 9.84
C LEU A 153 30.97 11.45 10.75
N GLY A 154 29.95 10.62 10.52
CA GLY A 154 29.77 9.34 11.21
C GLY A 154 28.61 9.25 12.20
N GLU A 155 27.83 10.32 12.41
CA GLU A 155 26.53 10.22 13.08
C GLU A 155 25.44 9.88 12.06
N GLU A 156 24.84 8.69 12.18
CA GLU A 156 23.57 8.41 11.52
C GLU A 156 22.48 9.22 12.22
N VAL A 157 22.05 10.32 11.60
CA VAL A 157 20.82 10.98 12.03
C VAL A 157 19.67 10.08 11.60
N GLU A 158 18.95 9.54 12.57
CA GLU A 158 17.76 8.76 12.34
C GLU A 158 16.72 9.66 11.66
N ARG A 159 16.58 9.52 10.33
CA ARG A 159 15.59 10.27 9.56
C ARG A 159 14.21 9.83 9.99
N GLY A 160 13.29 10.78 10.17
CA GLY A 160 11.89 10.44 10.39
C GLY A 160 11.32 9.74 9.17
N LYS A 161 10.21 9.03 9.39
CA LYS A 161 9.57 8.17 8.40
C LYS A 161 8.36 8.91 7.83
N ILE A 162 8.21 8.94 6.51
CA ILE A 162 7.06 9.52 5.84
C ILE A 162 6.18 8.36 5.36
N VAL A 163 4.91 8.35 5.73
CA VAL A 163 3.95 7.33 5.31
C VAL A 163 2.91 7.97 4.42
N ILE A 164 2.75 7.48 3.20
CA ILE A 164 1.82 8.05 2.22
C ILE A 164 0.63 7.11 2.04
N SER A 165 -0.58 7.66 2.17
CA SER A 165 -1.85 6.96 2.02
C SER A 165 -2.62 7.49 0.82
N GLY A 166 -3.37 6.60 0.15
CA GLY A 166 -4.32 6.96 -0.92
C GLY A 166 -3.84 6.71 -2.35
N ILE A 167 -2.54 6.56 -2.57
CA ILE A 167 -1.99 6.34 -3.92
C ILE A 167 -1.73 4.88 -4.26
N LEU A 168 -1.87 3.94 -3.32
CA LEU A 168 -1.58 2.53 -3.56
C LEU A 168 -2.75 1.62 -3.14
N PRO A 169 -3.46 1.05 -4.12
CA PRO A 169 -3.65 1.54 -5.50
C PRO A 169 -4.27 2.95 -5.56
N PRO A 170 -4.13 3.65 -6.70
CA PRO A 170 -4.89 4.87 -6.97
C PRO A 170 -6.37 4.55 -7.24
N PRO A 171 -7.26 5.56 -7.33
CA PRO A 171 -8.65 5.38 -7.74
C PRO A 171 -8.77 4.65 -9.07
N LEU A 172 -9.69 3.68 -9.15
CA LEU A 172 -9.81 2.82 -10.33
C LEU A 172 -10.59 3.52 -11.44
N THR A 173 -10.01 3.58 -12.65
CA THR A 173 -10.61 4.28 -13.80
C THR A 173 -10.96 3.36 -14.95
N PHE A 174 -10.06 2.43 -15.29
CA PHE A 174 -10.16 1.59 -16.48
C PHE A 174 -10.05 0.10 -16.13
N PRO A 175 -10.75 -0.78 -16.88
CA PRO A 175 -10.39 -2.18 -16.88
C PRO A 175 -8.96 -2.35 -17.40
N SER A 176 -8.37 -3.49 -17.09
CA SER A 176 -6.96 -3.82 -17.27
C SER A 176 -6.43 -3.69 -18.71
N SER A 177 -7.21 -4.01 -19.74
CA SER A 177 -6.78 -3.90 -21.14
C SER A 177 -6.56 -2.44 -21.60
N PRO A 178 -7.53 -1.52 -21.43
CA PRO A 178 -7.30 -0.10 -21.69
C PRO A 178 -6.34 0.54 -20.68
N LEU A 179 -6.31 0.08 -19.43
CA LEU A 179 -5.39 0.59 -18.41
C LEU A 179 -3.92 0.43 -18.83
N LEU A 180 -3.55 -0.73 -19.37
CA LEU A 180 -2.17 -1.06 -19.77
C LEU A 180 -1.59 -0.08 -20.80
N ASN A 181 -2.45 0.58 -21.58
CA ASN A 181 -2.05 1.53 -22.62
C ASN A 181 -2.46 2.97 -22.27
N SER A 182 -2.81 3.23 -21.00
CA SER A 182 -3.26 4.54 -20.57
C SER A 182 -2.08 5.39 -20.08
N GLU A 183 -2.03 6.64 -20.53
CA GLU A 183 -1.02 7.59 -20.07
C GLU A 183 -1.09 7.81 -18.55
N GLN A 184 -2.28 7.68 -17.95
CA GLN A 184 -2.47 7.79 -16.50
C GLN A 184 -1.76 6.67 -15.73
N TYR A 185 -1.79 5.44 -16.25
CA TYR A 185 -1.08 4.32 -15.64
C TYR A 185 0.42 4.51 -15.73
N ASP A 186 0.95 4.80 -16.94
CA ASP A 186 2.38 5.03 -17.14
C ASP A 186 2.90 6.19 -16.29
N HIS A 187 2.13 7.28 -16.23
CA HIS A 187 2.44 8.44 -15.40
C HIS A 187 2.50 8.09 -13.91
N HIS A 188 1.50 7.34 -13.43
CA HIS A 188 1.46 6.88 -12.04
C HIS A 188 2.67 6.02 -11.68
N ILE A 189 3.03 5.04 -12.50
CA ILE A 189 4.18 4.15 -12.24
C ILE A 189 5.51 4.92 -12.30
N ALA A 190 5.65 5.88 -13.22
CA ALA A 190 6.82 6.73 -13.30
C ALA A 190 7.00 7.59 -12.05
N ARG A 191 5.93 8.25 -11.58
CA ARG A 191 5.94 9.07 -10.36
C ARG A 191 6.16 8.22 -9.10
N LEU A 192 5.55 7.04 -9.03
CA LEU A 192 5.78 6.08 -7.94
C LEU A 192 7.26 5.67 -7.86
N SER A 193 7.89 5.43 -9.01
CA SER A 193 9.32 5.11 -9.09
C SER A 193 10.21 6.26 -8.61
N GLN A 194 9.86 7.51 -8.93
CA GLN A 194 10.57 8.69 -8.44
C GLN A 194 10.46 8.83 -6.93
N LEU A 195 9.25 8.69 -6.39
CA LEU A 195 9.00 8.73 -4.96
C LEU A 195 9.77 7.65 -4.19
N SER A 196 10.01 6.49 -4.81
CA SER A 196 10.78 5.39 -4.20
C SER A 196 12.26 5.72 -3.94
N LEU A 197 12.79 6.79 -4.55
CA LEU A 197 14.15 7.28 -4.33
C LEU A 197 14.34 7.84 -2.91
N HIS A 198 13.26 8.25 -2.25
CA HIS A 198 13.29 8.65 -0.85
C HIS A 198 13.24 7.41 0.04
N SER A 199 14.38 7.06 0.66
CA SER A 199 14.52 5.84 1.46
C SER A 199 13.65 5.80 2.72
N ASN A 200 13.23 6.97 3.21
CA ASN A 200 12.36 7.13 4.37
C ASN A 200 10.87 7.25 4.04
N VAL A 201 10.49 7.08 2.76
CA VAL A 201 9.08 7.07 2.33
C VAL A 201 8.54 5.65 2.28
N PHE A 202 7.37 5.47 2.88
CA PHE A 202 6.61 4.23 2.97
C PHE A 202 5.22 4.43 2.33
N LEU A 203 4.67 3.39 1.72
CA LEU A 203 3.34 3.42 1.11
C LEU A 203 2.36 2.56 1.90
N LYS A 204 1.17 3.11 2.14
CA LYS A 204 0.04 2.33 2.64
C LYS A 204 -0.73 1.72 1.47
N ALA A 205 -0.83 0.39 1.47
CA ALA A 205 -1.67 -0.38 0.57
C ALA A 205 -3.08 -0.44 1.17
N LEU A 206 -3.99 0.38 0.62
CA LEU A 206 -5.37 0.56 1.09
C LEU A 206 -6.37 0.10 0.02
N PRO A 207 -7.58 -0.36 0.38
CA PRO A 207 -8.59 -0.65 -0.62
C PRO A 207 -8.89 0.61 -1.47
N PRO A 208 -8.95 0.49 -2.81
CA PRO A 208 -9.21 1.63 -3.68
C PRO A 208 -10.65 2.14 -3.55
N VAL A 209 -10.90 3.26 -4.20
CA VAL A 209 -12.23 3.78 -4.49
C VAL A 209 -12.44 3.88 -6.00
N VAL A 210 -13.70 3.93 -6.41
CA VAL A 210 -14.11 4.18 -7.80
C VAL A 210 -15.18 5.27 -7.83
N ASP A 211 -15.06 6.20 -8.77
CA ASP A 211 -16.15 7.11 -9.12
C ASP A 211 -17.10 6.38 -10.07
N VAL A 212 -18.31 6.09 -9.58
CA VAL A 212 -19.31 5.31 -10.32
C VAL A 212 -19.78 6.05 -11.57
N VAL A 213 -19.86 7.38 -11.54
CA VAL A 213 -20.37 8.19 -12.66
C VAL A 213 -19.36 8.20 -13.81
N GLN A 214 -18.07 8.35 -13.50
CA GLN A 214 -17.03 8.29 -14.52
C GLN A 214 -16.89 6.88 -15.09
N ALA A 215 -16.93 5.87 -14.22
CA ALA A 215 -16.68 4.51 -14.62
C ALA A 215 -17.89 3.86 -15.34
N GLN A 216 -19.10 4.47 -15.27
CA GLN A 216 -20.27 4.09 -16.07
C GLN A 216 -20.00 4.06 -17.58
N GLN A 217 -19.06 4.87 -18.09
CA GLN A 217 -18.67 4.83 -19.51
C GLN A 217 -18.14 3.46 -19.94
N ASN A 218 -17.56 2.71 -18.99
CA ASN A 218 -16.98 1.38 -19.18
C ASN A 218 -17.81 0.27 -18.50
N GLY A 219 -18.96 0.61 -17.91
CA GLY A 219 -19.75 -0.28 -17.05
C GLY A 219 -19.09 -0.60 -15.71
N LYS A 220 -19.81 -1.31 -14.84
CA LYS A 220 -19.29 -1.79 -13.54
C LYS A 220 -18.36 -2.99 -13.72
N TRP A 221 -17.25 -2.79 -14.40
CA TRP A 221 -16.28 -3.87 -14.67
C TRP A 221 -15.65 -4.44 -13.40
N TRP A 222 -15.64 -3.67 -12.31
CA TRP A 222 -15.13 -4.12 -11.00
C TRP A 222 -16.04 -5.16 -10.31
N ASP A 223 -17.26 -5.40 -10.80
CA ASP A 223 -18.09 -6.52 -10.35
C ASP A 223 -17.50 -7.88 -10.80
N ASP A 224 -16.63 -7.90 -11.83
CA ASP A 224 -15.85 -9.08 -12.19
C ASP A 224 -14.60 -9.16 -11.30
N SER A 225 -14.64 -10.07 -10.32
CA SER A 225 -13.55 -10.27 -9.36
C SER A 225 -12.21 -10.59 -10.00
N LYS A 226 -12.18 -11.29 -11.15
CA LYS A 226 -10.93 -11.61 -11.85
C LYS A 226 -10.33 -10.38 -12.50
N GLU A 227 -11.19 -9.54 -13.07
CA GLU A 227 -10.79 -8.30 -13.71
C GLU A 227 -10.30 -7.28 -12.68
N LEU A 228 -11.04 -7.12 -11.58
CA LEU A 228 -10.64 -6.30 -10.44
C LEU A 228 -9.29 -6.74 -9.87
N GLU A 229 -9.11 -8.04 -9.64
CA GLU A 229 -7.83 -8.59 -9.18
C GLU A 229 -6.70 -8.30 -10.17
N ARG A 230 -6.96 -8.41 -11.48
CA ARG A 230 -5.97 -8.10 -12.53
C ARG A 230 -5.54 -6.63 -12.48
N VAL A 231 -6.48 -5.70 -12.36
CA VAL A 231 -6.20 -4.26 -12.25
C VAL A 231 -5.44 -3.93 -10.97
N LEU A 232 -5.88 -4.46 -9.82
CA LEU A 232 -5.19 -4.26 -8.54
C LEU A 232 -3.73 -4.74 -8.61
N ARG A 233 -3.50 -5.92 -9.20
CA ARG A 233 -2.15 -6.45 -9.40
C ARG A 233 -1.29 -5.56 -10.30
N MET A 234 -1.87 -4.92 -11.33
CA MET A 234 -1.13 -3.98 -12.19
C MET A 234 -0.59 -2.78 -11.43
N TYR A 235 -1.22 -2.34 -10.34
CA TYR A 235 -0.70 -1.26 -9.50
C TYR A 235 0.20 -1.75 -8.37
N ILE A 236 -0.17 -2.85 -7.70
CA ILE A 236 0.55 -3.35 -6.52
C ILE A 236 1.90 -3.96 -6.90
N SER A 237 1.99 -4.70 -8.01
CA SER A 237 3.24 -5.39 -8.37
C SER A 237 4.38 -4.42 -8.64
N PRO A 238 4.21 -3.37 -9.48
CA PRO A 238 5.26 -2.38 -9.69
C PRO A 238 5.59 -1.58 -8.42
N ALA A 239 4.60 -1.35 -7.54
CA ALA A 239 4.85 -0.71 -6.25
C ALA A 239 5.78 -1.56 -5.37
N ILE A 240 5.57 -2.88 -5.32
CA ILE A 240 6.45 -3.80 -4.60
C ILE A 240 7.82 -3.89 -5.28
N GLU A 241 7.90 -3.91 -6.61
CA GLU A 241 9.17 -3.91 -7.33
C GLU A 241 10.02 -2.65 -7.07
N THR A 242 9.38 -1.49 -6.95
CA THR A 242 10.05 -0.19 -6.74
C THR A 242 10.35 0.10 -5.27
N PHE A 243 9.39 -0.11 -4.37
CA PHE A 243 9.56 0.15 -2.93
C PHE A 243 10.19 -1.02 -2.18
N GLY A 244 10.01 -2.24 -2.67
CA GLY A 244 10.27 -3.47 -1.94
C GLY A 244 9.18 -3.75 -0.91
N THR A 245 9.03 -5.01 -0.52
CA THR A 245 8.08 -5.45 0.52
C THR A 245 8.30 -4.79 1.87
N HIS A 246 9.51 -4.29 2.16
CA HIS A 246 9.90 -3.64 3.41
C HIS A 246 9.40 -2.19 3.58
N ARG A 247 8.84 -1.58 2.51
CA ARG A 247 8.30 -0.20 2.53
C ARG A 247 6.80 -0.11 2.22
N ILE A 248 6.13 -1.25 2.07
CA ILE A 248 4.67 -1.32 1.93
C ILE A 248 4.04 -1.66 3.28
N ILE A 249 2.95 -0.98 3.62
CA ILE A 249 2.23 -1.16 4.88
C ILE A 249 0.76 -1.44 4.58
N PHE A 250 0.23 -2.52 5.14
CA PHE A 250 -1.19 -2.88 4.96
C PHE A 250 -2.14 -1.97 5.74
N GLY A 251 -3.28 -1.60 5.14
CA GLY A 251 -4.42 -1.01 5.84
C GLY A 251 -5.75 -1.50 5.27
N SER A 252 -6.78 -1.57 6.12
CA SER A 252 -8.05 -2.21 5.78
C SER A 252 -9.13 -1.28 5.28
N THR A 253 -8.99 0.04 5.48
CA THR A 253 -9.97 1.05 5.02
C THR A 253 -9.39 1.99 3.97
N PRO A 254 -10.21 2.62 3.11
CA PRO A 254 -9.75 3.64 2.17
C PRO A 254 -9.04 4.79 2.87
N ALA A 255 -8.33 5.64 2.12
CA ALA A 255 -7.53 6.72 2.70
C ALA A 255 -8.31 7.73 3.55
N LEU A 256 -9.61 7.89 3.27
CA LEU A 256 -10.58 8.63 4.05
C LEU A 256 -11.94 7.92 3.97
N PRO A 257 -12.86 8.14 4.93
CA PRO A 257 -14.23 7.68 4.81
C PRO A 257 -14.87 8.23 3.53
N LEU A 258 -15.67 7.42 2.82
CA LEU A 258 -16.31 7.83 1.56
C LEU A 258 -17.04 9.19 1.65
N PRO A 259 -17.84 9.48 2.71
CA PRO A 259 -18.52 10.77 2.84
C PRO A 259 -17.56 11.96 2.97
N ASP A 260 -16.34 11.73 3.46
CA ASP A 260 -15.32 12.77 3.56
C ASP A 260 -14.55 12.93 2.24
N LEU A 261 -14.31 11.84 1.51
CA LEU A 261 -13.79 11.89 0.14
C LEU A 261 -14.74 12.64 -0.80
N GLU A 262 -16.05 12.42 -0.70
CA GLU A 262 -17.05 13.11 -1.51
C GLU A 262 -17.03 14.63 -1.29
N LYS A 263 -16.75 15.10 -0.06
CA LYS A 263 -16.67 16.54 0.25
C LYS A 263 -15.45 17.23 -0.37
N VAL A 264 -14.35 16.50 -0.53
CA VAL A 264 -13.09 17.03 -1.07
C VAL A 264 -12.92 16.75 -2.55
N THR A 265 -13.84 15.98 -3.14
CA THR A 265 -13.82 15.69 -4.57
C THR A 265 -14.19 16.93 -5.38
N PRO A 266 -13.38 17.33 -6.38
CA PRO A 266 -13.65 18.53 -7.18
C PRO A 266 -14.86 18.37 -8.11
N ILE A 267 -15.21 17.13 -8.46
CA ILE A 267 -16.30 16.79 -9.38
C ILE A 267 -17.41 16.08 -8.59
N PRO A 268 -18.67 16.54 -8.63
CA PRO A 268 -19.77 15.81 -8.01
C PRO A 268 -19.90 14.41 -8.61
N GLY A 269 -19.68 13.40 -7.77
CA GLY A 269 -19.72 11.99 -8.15
C GLY A 269 -20.21 11.14 -6.98
N THR A 270 -20.50 9.88 -7.26
CA THR A 270 -20.81 8.89 -6.22
C THR A 270 -19.63 7.96 -6.11
N LEU A 271 -19.03 7.89 -4.92
CA LEU A 271 -17.87 7.05 -4.66
C LEU A 271 -18.31 5.70 -4.10
N GLU A 272 -17.67 4.64 -4.58
CA GLU A 272 -17.89 3.27 -4.14
C GLU A 272 -16.54 2.64 -3.76
N GLN A 273 -16.52 1.81 -2.72
CA GLN A 273 -15.39 0.91 -2.45
C GLN A 273 -15.69 -0.41 -3.16
N PRO A 274 -14.98 -0.75 -4.25
CA PRO A 274 -15.34 -1.88 -5.11
C PRO A 274 -14.99 -3.24 -4.48
N ILE A 275 -14.28 -3.26 -3.35
CA ILE A 275 -13.79 -4.48 -2.70
C ILE A 275 -14.00 -4.41 -1.20
N ALA A 276 -14.54 -5.48 -0.59
CA ALA A 276 -14.67 -5.55 0.86
C ALA A 276 -13.30 -5.68 1.56
N ASN A 277 -13.20 -5.24 2.81
CA ASN A 277 -11.92 -5.21 3.55
C ASN A 277 -11.23 -6.59 3.64
N GLY A 278 -11.99 -7.67 3.83
CA GLY A 278 -11.44 -9.04 3.87
C GLY A 278 -10.99 -9.56 2.52
N GLU A 279 -11.71 -9.20 1.45
CA GLU A 279 -11.29 -9.51 0.09
C GLU A 279 -10.03 -8.74 -0.28
N TRP A 280 -9.90 -7.48 0.15
CA TRP A 280 -8.69 -6.67 -0.02
C TRP A 280 -7.46 -7.35 0.61
N TYR A 281 -7.58 -7.80 1.86
CA TYR A 281 -6.53 -8.58 2.52
C TYR A 281 -6.12 -9.81 1.68
N THR A 282 -7.11 -10.52 1.13
CA THR A 282 -6.86 -11.73 0.34
C THR A 282 -6.13 -11.41 -0.98
N ILE A 283 -6.54 -10.36 -1.69
CA ILE A 283 -5.90 -9.96 -2.94
C ILE A 283 -4.47 -9.48 -2.69
N LEU A 284 -4.25 -8.60 -1.71
CA LEU A 284 -2.90 -8.11 -1.41
C LEU A 284 -1.95 -9.27 -1.05
N ARG A 285 -2.40 -10.20 -0.22
CA ARG A 285 -1.66 -11.43 0.12
C ARG A 285 -1.35 -12.24 -1.14
N LYS A 286 -2.34 -12.44 -2.01
CA LYS A 286 -2.13 -13.18 -3.27
C LYS A 286 -1.06 -12.51 -4.13
N VAL A 287 -1.12 -11.19 -4.32
CA VAL A 287 -0.12 -10.45 -5.12
C VAL A 287 1.28 -10.60 -4.53
N VAL A 288 1.45 -10.38 -3.22
CA VAL A 288 2.77 -10.53 -2.56
C VAL A 288 3.30 -11.96 -2.76
N SER A 289 2.47 -12.99 -2.56
CA SER A 289 2.91 -14.38 -2.74
C SER A 289 3.22 -14.77 -4.20
N GLU A 290 2.51 -14.17 -5.17
CA GLU A 290 2.75 -14.40 -6.61
C GLU A 290 4.10 -13.85 -7.08
N LEU A 291 4.64 -12.85 -6.37
CA LEU A 291 5.99 -12.33 -6.61
C LEU A 291 7.10 -13.27 -6.10
N GLY A 292 6.75 -14.41 -5.50
CA GLY A 292 7.70 -15.39 -4.98
C GLY A 292 8.18 -15.08 -3.56
N GLU A 293 7.55 -14.12 -2.89
CA GLU A 293 7.89 -13.68 -1.55
C GLU A 293 7.47 -14.69 -0.48
N GLY A 294 8.25 -14.79 0.59
CA GLY A 294 8.06 -15.75 1.67
C GLY A 294 7.13 -15.26 2.78
N VAL A 295 7.11 -16.02 3.87
CA VAL A 295 6.34 -15.67 5.08
C VAL A 295 6.90 -14.41 5.76
N GLU A 296 8.21 -14.19 5.67
CA GLU A 296 8.87 -13.04 6.28
C GLU A 296 8.41 -11.75 5.60
N GLU A 297 8.48 -11.68 4.28
CA GLU A 297 8.09 -10.51 3.50
C GLU A 297 6.58 -10.28 3.55
N MET A 298 5.78 -11.36 3.56
CA MET A 298 4.36 -11.29 3.82
C MET A 298 4.05 -10.67 5.19
N THR A 299 4.76 -11.11 6.23
CA THR A 299 4.61 -10.55 7.59
C THR A 299 5.12 -9.11 7.65
N GLY A 300 6.16 -8.78 6.87
CA GLY A 300 6.65 -7.43 6.59
C GLY A 300 5.52 -6.49 6.17
N VAL A 301 4.91 -6.78 5.03
CA VAL A 301 3.82 -5.98 4.45
C VAL A 301 2.61 -5.88 5.39
N MET A 302 2.22 -7.02 5.99
CA MET A 302 0.99 -7.13 6.76
C MET A 302 1.11 -6.65 8.21
N GLY A 303 2.32 -6.44 8.75
CA GLY A 303 2.48 -6.08 10.15
C GLY A 303 3.83 -5.52 10.56
N ASP A 304 4.94 -6.18 10.24
CA ASP A 304 6.27 -5.81 10.77
C ASP A 304 6.72 -4.42 10.31
N ASN A 305 6.37 -4.00 9.10
CA ASN A 305 6.68 -2.65 8.64
C ASN A 305 5.90 -1.60 9.42
N ALA A 306 4.60 -1.81 9.66
CA ALA A 306 3.81 -0.93 10.52
C ALA A 306 4.40 -0.87 11.93
N LYS A 307 4.78 -2.03 12.49
CA LYS A 307 5.42 -2.13 13.80
C LYS A 307 6.67 -1.26 13.88
N ARG A 308 7.55 -1.37 12.88
CA ARG A 308 8.82 -0.62 12.80
C ARG A 308 8.58 0.86 12.58
N VAL A 309 7.63 1.22 11.72
CA VAL A 309 7.36 2.61 11.35
C VAL A 309 6.73 3.38 12.51
N TYR A 310 5.75 2.79 13.18
CA TYR A 310 5.00 3.39 14.28
C TYR A 310 5.55 3.06 15.68
N GLU A 311 6.67 2.33 15.76
CA GLU A 311 7.31 1.95 17.03
C GLU A 311 6.34 1.24 18.00
N LEU A 312 5.50 0.36 17.43
CA LEU A 312 4.51 -0.39 18.20
C LEU A 312 5.21 -1.51 18.99
N ALA A 313 4.84 -1.66 20.25
CA ALA A 313 5.38 -2.69 21.16
C ALA A 313 4.94 -4.11 20.74
#